data_AF-A0A3N2C7R8-F1
#
_entry.id   AF-A0A3N2C7R8-F1
#
_cell.length_a   1.000
_cell.length_b   1.000
_cell.length_c   1.000
_cell.angle_alpha   90.00
_cell.angle_beta   90.00
_cell.angle_gamma   90.00
#
_symmetry.space_group_name_H-M   'P 1'
#
loop_
_entity.id
_entity.type
_entity.pdbx_description
1 polymer ?
#
loop_
_entity_poly.entity_id
_entity_poly.type
_entity_poly.pdbx_seq_one_letter_code
_entity_poly.pdbx_strand_id
1 'polypeptide(L)'
;MPLNTSPVRRDIDYLRRRVKPRPAPVAQAEMNAPAAAAPAAPTAPAASSTGLTLGGSQSAAPASPSAPPAAPSTGLTLGGSPSAAPASPSAAPASPSTPPTTRPAAAPSTPQPFPAPTAEEVRVLDDETPLVRLDPRQSAIGSLIVGGATAIVWETVELVTGVATADGVDGTPVTTPGNRPLLGFDGGDAILALRHVHLLRRALFVGTPGHPLTVQLFDGESFAAADETGAAPVVSLLRIGSRLELRLEPLPAEIPLQTLLQQFGFEPTPYVVAREPRRR
;
A
#
# COMPACT_ATOMS: atom_id res chain seq x y z
N MET A 1 23.59 -13.98 0.82
CA MET A 1 23.15 -12.99 1.83
C MET A 1 21.71 -13.31 2.22
N PRO A 2 21.34 -13.31 3.51
CA PRO A 2 19.98 -13.63 3.91
C PRO A 2 19.04 -12.45 3.55
N LEU A 3 18.07 -12.71 2.68
CA LEU A 3 16.90 -11.85 2.48
C LEU A 3 16.24 -11.62 3.84
N ASN A 4 15.74 -10.41 4.10
CA ASN A 4 14.97 -10.15 5.32
C ASN A 4 13.68 -10.99 5.28
N THR A 5 13.68 -12.12 6.00
CA THR A 5 12.57 -13.09 6.06
C THR A 5 11.57 -12.76 7.17
N SER A 6 11.63 -11.54 7.72
CA SER A 6 10.73 -11.13 8.79
C SER A 6 9.27 -11.20 8.33
N PRO A 7 8.36 -11.77 9.13
CA PRO A 7 6.94 -11.81 8.79
C PRO A 7 6.41 -10.40 8.54
N VAL A 8 5.41 -10.26 7.64
CA VAL A 8 4.79 -8.97 7.30
C VAL A 8 4.51 -8.18 8.58
N ARG A 9 5.23 -7.07 8.76
CA ARG A 9 5.16 -6.27 9.99
C ARG A 9 3.79 -5.62 10.09
N ARG A 10 3.02 -6.00 11.11
CA ARG A 10 1.68 -5.45 11.42
C ARG A 10 1.69 -4.58 12.68
N ASP A 11 2.82 -4.54 13.37
CA ASP A 11 3.05 -3.84 14.64
C ASP A 11 3.21 -2.33 14.48
N ILE A 12 3.52 -1.87 13.26
CA ILE A 12 3.73 -0.49 12.82
C ILE A 12 2.50 0.39 13.12
N ASP A 13 2.67 1.51 13.83
CA ASP A 13 1.57 2.40 14.23
C ASP A 13 0.83 3.00 13.01
N TYR A 14 1.54 3.15 11.90
CA TYR A 14 0.99 3.51 10.59
C TYR A 14 -0.06 2.51 10.07
N LEU A 15 0.10 1.23 10.39
CA LEU A 15 -0.73 0.13 9.89
C LEU A 15 -1.90 -0.23 10.83
N ARG A 16 -1.88 0.24 12.09
CA ARG A 16 -2.94 -0.06 13.04
C ARG A 16 -4.23 0.68 12.72
N ARG A 17 -5.34 -0.07 12.62
CA ARG A 17 -6.69 0.49 12.46
C ARG A 17 -7.01 1.36 13.69
N ARG A 18 -7.35 2.64 13.47
CA ARG A 18 -7.74 3.53 14.57
C ARG A 18 -9.06 3.05 15.14
N VAL A 19 -9.07 2.58 16.39
CA VAL A 19 -10.31 2.48 17.18
C VAL A 19 -10.66 3.91 17.57
N LYS A 20 -11.78 4.43 17.06
CA LYS A 20 -12.30 5.73 17.50
C LYS A 20 -12.62 5.57 18.99
N PRO A 21 -12.03 6.36 19.90
CA PRO A 21 -12.38 6.26 21.31
C PRO A 21 -13.89 6.48 21.42
N ARG A 22 -14.58 5.49 22.00
CA ARG A 22 -15.99 5.61 22.34
C ARG A 22 -16.10 6.82 23.27
N PRO A 23 -16.93 7.83 22.96
CA PRO A 23 -17.12 8.95 23.89
C PRO A 23 -17.57 8.35 25.23
N ALA A 24 -16.84 8.69 26.29
CA ALA A 24 -17.19 8.28 27.64
C ALA A 24 -18.63 8.75 27.93
N PRO A 25 -19.47 7.94 28.59
CA PRO A 25 -20.76 8.41 29.04
C PRO A 25 -20.52 9.59 29.98
N VAL A 26 -21.18 10.70 29.69
CA VAL A 26 -21.20 11.91 30.52
C VAL A 26 -21.70 11.50 31.91
N ALA A 27 -20.79 11.46 32.88
CA ALA A 27 -21.16 11.28 34.27
C ALA A 27 -21.95 12.53 34.69
N GLN A 28 -23.20 12.32 35.10
CA GLN A 28 -24.00 13.36 35.73
C GLN A 28 -23.28 13.82 36.99
N ALA A 29 -23.11 15.15 37.09
CA ALA A 29 -22.58 15.81 38.26
C ALA A 29 -23.52 15.59 39.44
N GLU A 30 -23.06 14.88 40.47
CA GLU A 30 -23.61 14.98 41.82
C GLU A 30 -22.62 15.75 42.70
N MET A 31 -23.15 16.83 43.27
CA MET A 31 -22.54 17.66 44.29
C MET A 31 -22.22 16.82 45.54
N ASN A 32 -20.96 16.80 45.96
CA ASN A 32 -20.63 17.10 47.35
C ASN A 32 -19.12 17.32 47.54
N ALA A 33 -18.78 18.43 48.18
CA ALA A 33 -17.50 18.70 48.83
C ALA A 33 -17.81 19.53 50.09
N PRO A 34 -16.92 19.66 51.10
CA PRO A 34 -15.59 19.07 51.27
C PRO A 34 -15.33 18.46 52.67
N ALA A 35 -14.23 17.72 52.84
CA ALA A 35 -13.53 17.65 54.12
C ALA A 35 -12.04 17.36 53.88
N ALA A 36 -11.18 18.21 54.44
CA ALA A 36 -9.73 18.20 54.30
C ALA A 36 -9.05 17.43 55.43
N ALA A 37 -7.97 16.68 55.12
CA ALA A 37 -6.78 16.49 55.98
C ALA A 37 -5.69 15.71 55.21
N ALA A 38 -4.43 16.14 55.36
CA ALA A 38 -3.23 15.63 54.70
C ALA A 38 -2.49 14.56 55.56
N PRO A 39 -1.21 14.21 55.31
CA PRO A 39 -0.76 12.96 54.69
C PRO A 39 -0.03 12.00 55.66
N ALA A 40 0.04 10.70 55.33
CA ALA A 40 1.07 9.78 55.84
C ALA A 40 1.20 8.51 55.00
N ALA A 41 2.42 8.21 54.55
CA ALA A 41 2.94 6.87 54.25
C ALA A 41 3.84 6.43 55.44
N PRO A 42 4.47 5.24 55.49
CA PRO A 42 4.42 4.05 54.63
C PRO A 42 4.30 2.71 55.40
N THR A 43 3.94 1.58 54.75
CA THR A 43 4.52 0.24 55.04
C THR A 43 4.17 -0.80 53.96
N ALA A 44 5.14 -1.63 53.61
CA ALA A 44 5.04 -2.81 52.73
C ALA A 44 4.87 -4.12 53.58
N PRO A 45 5.08 -5.35 53.06
CA PRO A 45 4.28 -6.13 52.10
C PRO A 45 3.86 -7.53 52.63
N ALA A 46 2.86 -8.18 52.05
CA ALA A 46 2.59 -9.63 52.12
C ALA A 46 1.53 -10.00 51.04
N ALA A 47 1.86 -10.79 50.01
CA ALA A 47 1.85 -12.25 49.93
C ALA A 47 0.47 -12.87 49.61
N SER A 48 0.45 -13.65 48.50
CA SER A 48 -0.28 -14.92 48.24
C SER A 48 -1.80 -14.97 48.52
N SER A 49 -2.71 -15.46 47.66
CA SER A 49 -2.62 -16.52 46.65
C SER A 49 -4.02 -16.72 45.99
N THR A 50 -4.03 -17.55 44.93
CA THR A 50 -5.06 -18.56 44.58
C THR A 50 -6.23 -18.19 43.64
N GLY A 51 -6.38 -19.05 42.61
CA GLY A 51 -7.56 -19.24 41.74
C GLY A 51 -7.31 -18.74 40.32
N LEU A 52 -7.38 -19.53 39.24
CA LEU A 52 -8.37 -20.56 38.92
C LEU A 52 -7.81 -21.51 37.83
N THR A 53 -8.20 -22.78 37.94
CA THR A 53 -7.82 -23.92 37.09
C THR A 53 -8.56 -23.96 35.74
N LEU A 54 -7.86 -24.32 34.65
CA LEU A 54 -8.46 -24.82 33.39
C LEU A 54 -8.23 -26.35 33.28
N GLY A 55 -9.30 -27.15 33.32
CA GLY A 55 -9.30 -28.52 32.77
C GLY A 55 -9.21 -28.46 31.24
N GLY A 56 -8.52 -29.35 30.51
CA GLY A 56 -8.68 -30.82 30.46
C GLY A 56 -9.97 -31.15 29.68
N SER A 57 -10.03 -31.87 28.55
CA SER A 57 -9.07 -32.72 27.84
C SER A 57 -9.69 -33.24 26.52
N GLN A 58 -8.83 -33.60 25.55
CA GLN A 58 -8.92 -34.74 24.63
C GLN A 58 -9.78 -34.76 23.34
N SER A 59 -9.02 -35.04 22.26
CA SER A 59 -9.22 -35.71 20.97
C SER A 59 -10.35 -36.74 20.81
N ALA A 60 -11.02 -36.76 19.64
CA ALA A 60 -11.08 -37.90 18.68
C ALA A 60 -12.20 -37.75 17.62
N ALA A 61 -11.89 -38.06 16.34
CA ALA A 61 -12.82 -38.42 15.24
C ALA A 61 -13.28 -39.90 15.39
N PRO A 62 -14.25 -40.51 14.63
CA PRO A 62 -14.59 -40.31 13.20
C PRO A 62 -16.08 -40.56 12.73
N ALA A 63 -16.28 -40.51 11.40
CA ALA A 63 -17.24 -41.24 10.52
C ALA A 63 -18.63 -40.66 10.12
N SER A 64 -18.93 -40.82 8.81
CA SER A 64 -20.09 -40.42 7.97
C SER A 64 -21.41 -41.18 8.25
N PRO A 65 -22.59 -40.79 7.67
CA PRO A 65 -23.00 -41.32 6.33
C PRO A 65 -23.95 -40.45 5.42
N SER A 66 -23.95 -40.82 4.13
CA SER A 66 -24.98 -40.85 3.06
C SER A 66 -25.95 -39.69 2.69
N ALA A 67 -25.98 -39.38 1.37
CA ALA A 67 -27.00 -38.68 0.55
C ALA A 67 -28.10 -39.67 0.03
N PRO A 68 -28.98 -39.44 -0.99
CA PRO A 68 -29.37 -38.27 -1.85
C PRO A 68 -30.95 -38.16 -2.02
N PRO A 69 -31.65 -37.61 -3.08
CA PRO A 69 -31.22 -37.10 -4.40
C PRO A 69 -31.95 -35.90 -5.10
N ALA A 70 -31.28 -35.46 -6.21
CA ALA A 70 -31.73 -35.05 -7.57
C ALA A 70 -32.53 -33.76 -7.87
N ALA A 71 -31.95 -32.91 -8.75
CA ALA A 71 -32.50 -32.57 -10.09
C ALA A 71 -31.47 -31.76 -10.96
N PRO A 72 -31.36 -32.03 -12.29
CA PRO A 72 -30.36 -31.41 -13.18
C PRO A 72 -30.90 -30.26 -14.05
N SER A 73 -30.04 -29.35 -14.49
CA SER A 73 -30.33 -28.39 -15.58
C SER A 73 -29.31 -28.50 -16.71
N THR A 74 -29.81 -29.01 -17.83
CA THR A 74 -29.47 -28.80 -19.25
C THR A 74 -28.61 -27.54 -19.50
N GLY A 75 -27.48 -27.53 -20.19
CA GLY A 75 -27.13 -28.23 -21.43
C GLY A 75 -27.08 -27.20 -22.57
N LEU A 76 -25.95 -26.48 -22.74
CA LEU A 76 -25.73 -25.53 -23.83
C LEU A 76 -24.98 -26.24 -24.97
N THR A 77 -25.70 -26.62 -26.01
CA THR A 77 -25.18 -27.31 -27.19
C THR A 77 -24.59 -26.31 -28.19
N LEU A 78 -23.29 -26.45 -28.47
CA LEU A 78 -22.60 -25.81 -29.59
C LEU A 78 -22.73 -26.75 -30.81
N GLY A 79 -23.41 -26.31 -31.86
CA GLY A 79 -23.47 -27.08 -33.10
C GLY A 79 -24.19 -26.37 -34.24
N GLY A 80 -23.55 -26.32 -35.40
CA GLY A 80 -24.23 -26.29 -36.69
C GLY A 80 -24.05 -25.02 -37.51
N SER A 81 -22.98 -24.98 -38.32
CA SER A 81 -23.01 -24.29 -39.61
C SER A 81 -24.13 -24.88 -40.49
N PRO A 82 -24.71 -24.09 -41.41
CA PRO A 82 -24.56 -24.49 -42.80
C PRO A 82 -24.27 -23.34 -43.78
N SER A 83 -23.92 -23.80 -44.97
CA SER A 83 -23.34 -23.17 -46.16
C SER A 83 -24.33 -22.35 -47.01
N ALA A 84 -23.76 -21.35 -47.72
CA ALA A 84 -24.05 -20.81 -49.07
C ALA A 84 -25.49 -20.44 -49.55
N ALA A 85 -25.62 -19.13 -49.89
CA ALA A 85 -26.31 -18.40 -50.99
C ALA A 85 -27.15 -19.17 -52.06
N PRO A 86 -28.18 -18.57 -52.75
CA PRO A 86 -28.10 -17.28 -53.49
C PRO A 86 -29.36 -16.37 -53.50
N ALA A 87 -29.24 -15.28 -54.28
CA ALA A 87 -30.01 -14.02 -54.29
C ALA A 87 -31.38 -14.02 -55.01
N SER A 88 -32.29 -13.11 -54.61
CA SER A 88 -32.96 -12.09 -55.46
C SER A 88 -34.00 -11.25 -54.67
N PRO A 89 -34.39 -10.05 -55.18
CA PRO A 89 -34.83 -8.92 -54.36
C PRO A 89 -36.36 -8.83 -54.21
N SER A 90 -36.84 -8.32 -53.08
CA SER A 90 -38.22 -7.87 -52.95
C SER A 90 -38.28 -6.58 -52.16
N ALA A 91 -38.74 -5.53 -52.84
CA ALA A 91 -38.95 -4.20 -52.31
C ALA A 91 -40.36 -4.11 -51.67
N ALA A 92 -40.43 -3.63 -50.43
CA ALA A 92 -41.66 -3.10 -49.80
C ALA A 92 -41.29 -2.30 -48.53
N PRO A 93 -42.13 -1.40 -48.01
CA PRO A 93 -41.73 -0.04 -47.69
C PRO A 93 -41.38 0.23 -46.22
N ALA A 94 -40.78 1.40 -46.03
CA ALA A 94 -40.35 2.02 -44.79
C ALA A 94 -41.39 2.02 -43.67
N SER A 95 -40.93 1.74 -42.46
CA SER A 95 -41.56 2.11 -41.19
C SER A 95 -40.56 2.88 -40.33
N PRO A 96 -41.04 3.83 -39.51
CA PRO A 96 -40.27 5.00 -39.10
C PRO A 96 -39.17 4.68 -38.08
N SER A 97 -38.10 5.45 -38.25
CA SER A 97 -36.85 5.47 -37.53
C SER A 97 -37.02 5.42 -36.00
N THR A 98 -36.61 4.31 -35.39
CA THR A 98 -36.14 4.32 -34.01
C THR A 98 -35.00 5.34 -33.89
N PRO A 99 -34.99 6.22 -32.86
CA PRO A 99 -33.86 7.11 -32.62
C PRO A 99 -32.61 6.25 -32.41
N PRO A 100 -31.44 6.68 -32.93
CA PRO A 100 -30.21 5.94 -32.73
C PRO A 100 -29.92 5.89 -31.23
N THR A 101 -29.97 4.69 -30.66
CA THR A 101 -29.31 4.40 -29.39
C THR A 101 -27.86 4.81 -29.58
N THR A 102 -27.48 5.94 -29.00
CA THR A 102 -26.11 6.41 -28.92
C THR A 102 -25.33 5.35 -28.14
N ARG A 103 -24.72 4.43 -28.88
CA ARG A 103 -23.74 3.49 -28.35
C ARG A 103 -22.71 4.34 -27.59
N PRO A 104 -22.46 4.08 -26.29
CA PRO A 104 -21.44 4.80 -25.56
C PRO A 104 -20.15 4.72 -26.37
N ALA A 105 -19.60 5.87 -26.73
CA ALA A 105 -18.32 5.95 -27.42
C ALA A 105 -17.32 5.13 -26.60
N ALA A 106 -16.64 4.18 -27.26
CA ALA A 106 -15.63 3.37 -26.60
C ALA A 106 -14.62 4.31 -25.95
N ALA A 107 -14.46 4.19 -24.64
CA ALA A 107 -13.47 4.98 -23.91
C ALA A 107 -12.10 4.76 -24.57
N PRO A 108 -11.28 5.82 -24.71
CA PRO A 108 -9.97 5.69 -25.32
C PRO A 108 -9.18 4.60 -24.58
N SER A 109 -8.78 3.56 -25.31
CA SER A 109 -7.99 2.47 -24.76
C SER A 109 -6.63 3.04 -24.37
N THR A 110 -6.34 3.07 -23.07
CA THR A 110 -5.03 3.43 -22.57
C THR A 110 -4.01 2.44 -23.14
N PRO A 111 -2.86 2.89 -23.66
CA PRO A 111 -1.85 1.97 -24.19
C PRO A 111 -1.49 0.94 -23.12
N GLN A 112 -1.45 -0.34 -23.50
CA GLN A 112 -0.99 -1.37 -22.58
C GLN A 112 0.50 -1.11 -22.28
N PRO A 113 0.93 -1.11 -21.01
CA PRO A 113 2.34 -0.98 -20.69
C PRO A 113 3.11 -2.18 -21.23
N PHE A 114 4.36 -1.95 -21.63
CA PHE A 114 5.27 -3.02 -22.05
C PHE A 114 5.36 -4.12 -20.97
N PRO A 115 5.52 -5.40 -21.35
CA PRO A 115 5.71 -6.48 -20.40
C PRO A 115 6.81 -6.16 -19.38
N ALA A 116 6.58 -6.52 -18.12
CA ALA A 116 7.51 -6.30 -17.02
C ALA A 116 7.41 -7.49 -16.06
N PRO A 117 8.52 -7.92 -15.43
CA PRO A 117 8.51 -8.97 -14.42
C PRO A 117 7.63 -8.63 -13.23
N THR A 118 7.02 -9.65 -12.63
CA THR A 118 6.23 -9.51 -11.40
C THR A 118 7.09 -9.66 -10.14
N ALA A 119 6.56 -9.26 -8.97
CA ALA A 119 7.28 -9.38 -7.70
C ALA A 119 7.49 -10.85 -7.25
N GLU A 120 6.69 -11.79 -7.74
CA GLU A 120 6.91 -13.23 -7.55
C GLU A 120 8.09 -13.76 -8.38
N GLU A 121 8.33 -13.18 -9.56
CA GLU A 121 9.39 -13.59 -10.49
C GLU A 121 10.76 -13.03 -10.10
N VAL A 122 10.80 -11.84 -9.49
CA VAL A 122 12.03 -11.11 -9.18
C VAL A 122 12.38 -11.23 -7.70
N ARG A 123 13.56 -11.75 -7.39
CA ARG A 123 14.11 -11.77 -6.02
C ARG A 123 15.04 -10.61 -5.73
N VAL A 124 15.76 -10.14 -6.74
CA VAL A 124 16.73 -9.06 -6.65
C VAL A 124 16.55 -8.17 -7.88
N LEU A 125 16.44 -6.86 -7.65
CA LEU A 125 16.59 -5.83 -8.66
C LEU A 125 18.09 -5.51 -8.77
N ASP A 126 18.64 -5.72 -9.94
CA ASP A 126 20.05 -5.53 -10.32
C ASP A 126 20.12 -5.00 -11.77
N ASP A 127 21.31 -4.94 -12.36
CA ASP A 127 21.51 -4.42 -13.71
C ASP A 127 20.85 -5.29 -14.81
N GLU A 128 20.69 -6.59 -14.56
CA GLU A 128 20.03 -7.51 -15.51
C GLU A 128 18.51 -7.41 -15.41
N THR A 129 18.00 -7.30 -14.19
CA THR A 129 16.57 -7.17 -13.88
C THR A 129 16.31 -5.89 -13.10
N PRO A 130 16.41 -4.71 -13.73
CA PRO A 130 16.35 -3.44 -13.01
C PRO A 130 14.91 -3.00 -12.71
N LEU A 131 13.91 -3.83 -12.97
CA LEU A 131 12.51 -3.43 -12.94
C LEU A 131 11.60 -4.55 -12.47
N VAL A 132 10.67 -4.19 -11.58
CA VAL A 132 9.55 -5.02 -11.20
C VAL A 132 8.25 -4.21 -11.30
N ARG A 133 7.19 -4.85 -11.76
CA ARG A 133 5.86 -4.24 -11.79
C ARG A 133 4.92 -4.99 -10.85
N LEU A 134 4.40 -4.25 -9.89
CA LEU A 134 3.38 -4.72 -8.98
C LEU A 134 2.04 -4.83 -9.70
N ASP A 135 1.29 -5.87 -9.38
CA ASP A 135 -0.07 -6.01 -9.87
C ASP A 135 -1.01 -4.94 -9.23
N PRO A 136 -2.25 -4.78 -9.72
CA PRO A 136 -3.19 -3.80 -9.15
C PRO A 136 -3.54 -4.04 -7.67
N ARG A 137 -3.47 -5.29 -7.19
CA ARG A 137 -3.79 -5.66 -5.81
C ARG A 137 -2.63 -5.25 -4.88
N GLN A 138 -1.42 -5.65 -5.24
CA GLN A 138 -0.16 -5.25 -4.61
C GLN A 138 0.04 -3.75 -4.60
N SER A 139 -0.43 -3.04 -5.63
CA SER A 139 -0.33 -1.59 -5.73
C SER A 139 -1.31 -0.81 -4.84
N ALA A 140 -2.35 -1.47 -4.29
CA ALA A 140 -3.46 -0.79 -3.63
C ALA A 140 -3.71 -1.23 -2.17
N ILE A 141 -3.15 -2.36 -1.74
CA ILE A 141 -3.45 -2.96 -0.43
C ILE A 141 -2.26 -2.83 0.51
N GLY A 142 -2.55 -2.39 1.73
CA GLY A 142 -1.57 -2.33 2.82
C GLY A 142 -0.55 -1.21 2.63
N SER A 143 0.70 -1.53 2.93
CA SER A 143 1.84 -0.65 2.76
C SER A 143 2.97 -1.37 2.03
N LEU A 144 3.76 -0.59 1.34
CA LEU A 144 5.07 -1.00 0.84
C LEU A 144 6.09 -0.54 1.87
N ILE A 145 6.87 -1.49 2.39
CA ILE A 145 7.90 -1.24 3.41
C ILE A 145 9.25 -1.40 2.73
N VAL A 146 10.10 -0.38 2.81
CA VAL A 146 11.46 -0.38 2.29
C VAL A 146 12.44 -0.31 3.45
N GLY A 147 13.05 -1.45 3.76
CA GLY A 147 14.14 -1.55 4.72
C GLY A 147 15.48 -1.13 4.12
N GLY A 148 16.36 -0.57 4.95
CA GLY A 148 17.70 -0.11 4.54
C GLY A 148 17.74 1.26 3.86
N ALA A 149 16.58 1.93 3.74
CA ALA A 149 16.50 3.28 3.19
C ALA A 149 17.06 4.32 4.15
N THR A 150 17.84 5.26 3.63
CA THR A 150 18.39 6.42 4.34
C THR A 150 17.65 7.71 4.00
N ALA A 151 17.03 7.77 2.82
CA ALA A 151 16.16 8.85 2.42
C ALA A 151 14.96 8.36 1.58
N ILE A 152 13.85 9.08 1.67
CA ILE A 152 12.69 8.95 0.80
C ILE A 152 12.44 10.31 0.16
N VAL A 153 12.27 10.33 -1.15
CA VAL A 153 11.95 11.54 -1.91
C VAL A 153 10.61 11.31 -2.57
N TRP A 154 9.74 12.32 -2.62
CA TRP A 154 8.43 12.18 -3.25
C TRP A 154 8.04 13.43 -4.01
N GLU A 155 7.19 13.23 -5.01
CA GLU A 155 6.43 14.28 -5.67
C GLU A 155 4.99 13.80 -5.82
N THR A 156 4.04 14.62 -5.37
CA THR A 156 2.61 14.34 -5.50
C THR A 156 2.07 14.68 -6.88
N VAL A 157 0.83 14.30 -7.15
CA VAL A 157 0.11 14.72 -8.37
C VAL A 157 -0.11 16.24 -8.44
N GLU A 158 -0.04 16.94 -7.30
CA GLU A 158 -0.11 18.41 -7.21
C GLU A 158 1.29 19.07 -7.26
N LEU A 159 2.33 18.30 -7.61
CA LEU A 159 3.72 18.74 -7.70
C LEU A 159 4.34 19.18 -6.37
N VAL A 160 3.67 18.89 -5.25
CA VAL A 160 4.25 19.05 -3.91
C VAL A 160 5.36 18.02 -3.74
N THR A 161 6.57 18.51 -3.48
CA THR A 161 7.77 17.71 -3.31
C THR A 161 8.27 17.78 -1.88
N GLY A 162 8.83 16.67 -1.40
CA GLY A 162 9.51 16.63 -0.12
C GLY A 162 10.52 15.49 -0.03
N VAL A 163 11.31 15.55 1.02
CA VAL A 163 12.35 14.59 1.35
C VAL A 163 12.22 14.25 2.82
N ALA A 164 12.34 12.98 3.16
CA ALA A 164 12.45 12.51 4.53
C ALA A 164 13.76 11.76 4.68
N THR A 165 14.44 11.98 5.81
CA THR A 165 15.58 11.20 6.28
C THR A 165 15.34 10.81 7.74
N ALA A 166 16.27 10.08 8.35
CA ALA A 166 16.22 9.81 9.78
C ALA A 166 16.24 11.09 10.64
N ASP A 167 16.83 12.18 10.13
CA ASP A 167 16.97 13.45 10.84
C ASP A 167 15.69 14.32 10.79
N GLY A 168 14.76 14.02 9.89
CA GLY A 168 13.50 14.74 9.77
C GLY A 168 12.98 14.82 8.34
N VAL A 169 12.06 15.75 8.14
CA VAL A 169 11.42 16.01 6.84
C VAL A 169 11.80 17.40 6.37
N ASP A 170 12.30 17.48 5.14
CA ASP A 170 12.44 18.72 4.37
C ASP A 170 11.35 18.79 3.29
N GLY A 171 10.85 20.00 3.06
CA GLY A 171 9.67 20.24 2.24
C GLY A 171 8.35 19.84 2.91
N THR A 172 7.31 19.61 2.11
CA THR A 172 5.94 19.46 2.63
C THR A 172 5.57 17.99 2.85
N PRO A 173 5.28 17.56 4.10
CA PRO A 173 4.81 16.22 4.37
C PRO A 173 3.44 15.99 3.74
N VAL A 174 3.24 14.79 3.19
CA VAL A 174 1.99 14.43 2.52
C VAL A 174 1.23 13.49 3.42
N THR A 175 -0.07 13.77 3.62
CA THR A 175 -0.96 12.91 4.39
C THR A 175 -2.06 12.34 3.51
N THR A 176 -2.47 11.13 3.86
CA THR A 176 -3.70 10.51 3.39
C THR A 176 -4.93 11.31 3.87
N PRO A 177 -6.11 11.16 3.24
CA PRO A 177 -7.36 11.79 3.70
C PRO A 177 -7.73 11.46 5.16
N GLY A 178 -7.19 10.37 5.71
CA GLY A 178 -7.36 9.98 7.12
C GLY A 178 -6.36 10.64 8.08
N ASN A 179 -5.62 11.66 7.64
CA ASN A 179 -4.56 12.35 8.39
C ASN A 179 -3.46 11.41 8.91
N ARG A 180 -3.14 10.37 8.12
CA ARG A 180 -1.93 9.55 8.31
C ARG A 180 -0.91 9.94 7.27
N PRO A 181 0.40 9.97 7.55
CA PRO A 181 1.35 10.28 6.51
C PRO A 181 1.26 9.25 5.37
N LEU A 182 1.30 9.74 4.14
CA LEU A 182 1.25 8.91 2.94
C LEU A 182 2.54 8.09 2.82
N LEU A 183 3.64 8.72 3.20
CA LEU A 183 4.99 8.18 3.12
C LEU A 183 5.87 8.83 4.20
N GLY A 184 6.85 8.09 4.69
CA GLY A 184 7.73 8.52 5.77
C GLY A 184 8.46 7.37 6.42
N PHE A 185 9.21 7.64 7.48
CA PHE A 185 9.91 6.62 8.26
C PHE A 185 9.11 6.18 9.49
N ASP A 186 9.17 4.89 9.81
CA ASP A 186 8.76 4.33 11.10
C ASP A 186 9.74 3.22 11.50
N GLY A 187 10.31 3.30 12.70
CA GLY A 187 11.24 2.28 13.20
C GLY A 187 12.48 2.03 12.33
N GLY A 188 12.91 3.01 11.54
CA GLY A 188 14.04 2.90 10.59
C GLY A 188 13.67 2.37 9.20
N ASP A 189 12.43 1.94 9.01
CA ASP A 189 11.91 1.50 7.72
C ASP A 189 11.19 2.66 7.01
N ALA A 190 11.38 2.78 5.71
CA ALA A 190 10.60 3.67 4.87
C ALA A 190 9.26 3.01 4.53
N ILE A 191 8.15 3.72 4.70
CA ILE A 191 6.79 3.18 4.54
C ILE A 191 6.02 4.03 3.55
N LEU A 192 5.30 3.37 2.63
CA LEU A 192 4.36 4.00 1.71
C LEU A 192 2.97 3.36 1.85
N ALA A 193 1.95 4.17 2.14
CA ALA A 193 0.56 3.72 2.23
C ALA A 193 -0.08 3.54 0.84
N LEU A 194 -0.16 2.29 0.38
CA LEU A 194 -0.53 1.93 -1.00
C LEU A 194 -1.96 2.30 -1.39
N ARG A 195 -2.90 2.27 -0.43
CA ARG A 195 -4.30 2.66 -0.67
C ARG A 195 -4.43 4.09 -1.21
N HIS A 196 -3.48 4.96 -0.91
CA HIS A 196 -3.50 6.37 -1.27
C HIS A 196 -2.38 6.74 -2.25
N VAL A 197 -1.75 5.76 -2.89
CA VAL A 197 -0.64 5.99 -3.84
C VAL A 197 -1.08 6.78 -5.09
N HIS A 198 -2.38 6.91 -5.35
CA HIS A 198 -2.89 7.78 -6.41
C HIS A 198 -2.64 9.27 -6.15
N LEU A 199 -2.33 9.67 -4.90
CA LEU A 199 -1.89 11.02 -4.55
C LEU A 199 -0.41 11.25 -4.89
N LEU A 200 0.34 10.17 -5.10
CA LEU A 200 1.76 10.19 -5.46
C LEU A 200 1.91 10.16 -6.98
N ARG A 201 2.78 11.02 -7.51
CA ARG A 201 3.20 10.97 -8.91
C ARG A 201 4.43 10.07 -9.08
N ARG A 202 5.42 10.26 -8.22
CA ARG A 202 6.68 9.48 -8.19
C ARG A 202 7.34 9.56 -6.82
N ALA A 203 8.19 8.58 -6.52
CA ALA A 203 9.06 8.62 -5.35
C ALA A 203 10.41 7.96 -5.64
N LEU A 204 11.41 8.27 -4.81
CA LEU A 204 12.69 7.57 -4.75
C LEU A 204 12.90 7.04 -3.33
N PHE A 205 13.47 5.85 -3.25
CA PHE A 205 14.03 5.30 -2.02
C PHE A 205 15.53 5.19 -2.20
N VAL A 206 16.30 5.82 -1.32
CA VAL A 206 17.76 5.86 -1.38
C VAL A 206 18.30 4.97 -0.27
N GLY A 207 19.15 4.00 -0.62
CA GLY A 207 19.76 3.06 0.32
C GLY A 207 21.06 3.55 0.95
N THR A 208 21.75 2.62 1.59
CA THR A 208 23.12 2.81 2.08
C THR A 208 24.10 2.11 1.12
N PRO A 209 25.25 2.73 0.77
CA PRO A 209 26.28 2.06 -0.01
C PRO A 209 26.64 0.67 0.55
N GLY A 210 26.80 -0.30 -0.34
CA GLY A 210 27.14 -1.70 -0.01
C GLY A 210 26.04 -2.50 0.69
N HIS A 211 24.84 -1.93 0.88
CA HIS A 211 23.72 -2.60 1.54
C HIS A 211 22.48 -2.59 0.65
N PRO A 212 21.80 -3.73 0.44
CA PRO A 212 20.59 -3.76 -0.38
C PRO A 212 19.44 -3.03 0.30
N LEU A 213 18.57 -2.41 -0.50
CA LEU A 213 17.22 -2.08 -0.08
C LEU A 213 16.39 -3.36 -0.07
N THR A 214 15.52 -3.54 0.92
CA THR A 214 14.56 -4.65 0.94
C THR A 214 13.16 -4.11 0.83
N VAL A 215 12.41 -4.51 -0.20
CA VAL A 215 11.01 -4.13 -0.37
C VAL A 215 10.13 -5.28 0.10
N GLN A 216 9.18 -5.00 0.98
CA GLN A 216 8.19 -5.95 1.49
C GLN A 216 6.76 -5.45 1.21
N LEU A 217 5.93 -6.37 0.73
CA LEU A 217 4.52 -6.16 0.41
C LEU A 217 3.60 -6.83 1.44
N PHE A 218 2.32 -6.47 1.40
CA PHE A 218 1.33 -6.92 2.38
C PHE A 218 1.01 -8.42 2.33
N ASP A 219 1.17 -9.04 1.15
CA ASP A 219 0.92 -10.45 0.86
C ASP A 219 2.10 -11.35 1.24
N GLY A 220 3.20 -10.77 1.71
CA GLY A 220 4.40 -11.47 2.13
C GLY A 220 5.47 -11.57 1.03
N GLU A 221 5.19 -11.11 -0.18
CA GLU A 221 6.21 -10.99 -1.21
C GLU A 221 7.26 -9.95 -0.83
N SER A 222 8.50 -10.25 -1.19
CA SER A 222 9.64 -9.37 -0.93
C SER A 222 10.74 -9.60 -1.95
N PHE A 223 11.40 -8.51 -2.33
CA PHE A 223 12.58 -8.53 -3.18
C PHE A 223 13.62 -7.54 -2.64
N ALA A 224 14.88 -7.80 -2.96
CA ALA A 224 15.96 -6.87 -2.67
C ALA A 224 16.21 -5.96 -3.89
N ALA A 225 16.79 -4.78 -3.67
CA ALA A 225 17.42 -3.99 -4.72
C ALA A 225 18.86 -3.73 -4.29
N ALA A 226 19.80 -4.13 -5.13
CA ALA A 226 21.23 -4.05 -4.85
C ALA A 226 21.96 -3.53 -6.07
N ASP A 227 22.93 -2.65 -5.82
CA ASP A 227 23.86 -2.22 -6.85
C ASP A 227 25.11 -3.10 -6.82
N GLU A 228 25.49 -3.68 -7.96
CA GLU A 228 26.61 -4.63 -8.04
C GLU A 228 27.98 -3.95 -7.81
N THR A 229 28.07 -2.64 -8.06
CA THR A 229 29.29 -1.86 -7.85
C THR A 229 29.50 -1.49 -6.38
N GLY A 230 28.49 -1.72 -5.54
CA GLY A 230 28.48 -1.34 -4.13
C GLY A 230 28.04 0.11 -3.90
N ALA A 231 27.52 0.78 -4.93
CA ALA A 231 26.89 2.10 -4.79
C ALA A 231 25.68 2.04 -3.84
N ALA A 232 25.19 3.21 -3.42
CA ALA A 232 23.90 3.27 -2.75
C ALA A 232 22.80 2.87 -3.76
N PRO A 233 22.05 1.78 -3.52
CA PRO A 233 20.94 1.42 -4.40
C PRO A 233 19.86 2.50 -4.31
N VAL A 234 19.36 2.95 -5.46
CA VAL A 234 18.27 3.92 -5.56
C VAL A 234 17.13 3.29 -6.33
N VAL A 235 15.97 3.18 -5.69
CA VAL A 235 14.77 2.62 -6.30
C VAL A 235 13.80 3.74 -6.62
N SER A 236 13.53 3.95 -7.91
CA SER A 236 12.45 4.83 -8.35
C SER A 236 11.12 4.09 -8.34
N LEU A 237 10.06 4.81 -7.96
CA LEU A 237 8.70 4.32 -7.95
C LEU A 237 7.84 5.22 -8.83
N LEU A 238 7.19 4.61 -9.82
CA LEU A 238 6.30 5.27 -10.76
C LEU A 238 4.93 4.58 -10.77
N ARG A 239 3.89 5.38 -10.89
CA ARG A 239 2.53 4.87 -11.03
C ARG A 239 2.12 4.79 -12.51
N ILE A 240 1.69 3.62 -12.96
CA ILE A 240 1.20 3.36 -14.32
C ILE A 240 -0.22 2.81 -14.23
N GLY A 241 -1.22 3.70 -14.36
CA GLY A 241 -2.62 3.33 -14.21
C GLY A 241 -2.93 2.83 -12.79
N SER A 242 -3.27 1.55 -12.65
CA SER A 242 -3.51 0.89 -11.35
C SER A 242 -2.30 0.14 -10.80
N ARG A 243 -1.17 0.14 -11.52
CA ARG A 243 0.05 -0.59 -11.16
C ARG A 243 1.15 0.36 -10.68
N LEU A 244 2.04 -0.15 -9.86
CA LEU A 244 3.30 0.50 -9.51
C LEU A 244 4.46 -0.21 -10.20
N GLU A 245 5.39 0.57 -10.73
CA GLU A 245 6.65 0.11 -11.29
C GLU A 245 7.76 0.59 -10.37
N LEU A 246 8.58 -0.35 -9.89
CA LEU A 246 9.77 -0.06 -9.12
C LEU A 246 10.98 -0.37 -9.99
N ARG A 247 11.93 0.55 -10.03
CA ARG A 247 13.13 0.42 -10.86
C ARG A 247 14.38 0.72 -10.07
N LEU A 248 15.39 -0.12 -10.20
CA LEU A 248 16.74 0.23 -9.77
C LEU A 248 17.32 1.25 -10.75
N GLU A 249 17.80 2.36 -10.23
CA GLU A 249 18.40 3.44 -11.00
C GLU A 249 19.92 3.33 -10.97
N PRO A 250 20.60 3.20 -12.13
CA PRO A 250 22.05 3.11 -12.18
C PRO A 250 22.66 4.48 -11.86
N LEU A 251 23.40 4.56 -10.76
CA LEU A 251 24.02 5.80 -10.29
C LEU A 251 25.51 5.61 -10.01
N PRO A 252 26.30 6.69 -10.03
CA PRO A 252 27.68 6.65 -9.56
C PRO A 252 27.78 6.20 -8.11
N ALA A 253 28.87 5.52 -7.75
CA ALA A 253 29.11 4.97 -6.41
C ALA A 253 28.89 5.98 -5.26
N GLU A 254 29.31 7.23 -5.48
CA GLU A 254 29.13 8.32 -4.53
C GLU A 254 28.38 9.46 -5.21
N ILE A 255 27.09 9.59 -4.91
CA ILE A 255 26.26 10.73 -5.32
C ILE A 255 25.67 11.39 -4.06
N PRO A 256 26.00 12.68 -3.79
CA PRO A 256 25.36 13.41 -2.71
C PRO A 256 23.85 13.50 -2.93
N LEU A 257 23.06 13.40 -1.85
CA LEU A 257 21.59 13.43 -1.93
C LEU A 257 21.09 14.64 -2.70
N GLN A 258 21.66 15.83 -2.47
CA GLN A 258 21.26 17.05 -3.19
C GLN A 258 21.48 16.96 -4.70
N THR A 259 22.58 16.35 -5.14
CA THR A 259 22.88 16.14 -6.56
C THR A 259 21.91 15.12 -7.17
N LEU A 260 21.59 14.06 -6.43
CA LEU A 260 20.58 13.08 -6.81
C LEU A 260 19.21 13.76 -7.00
N LEU A 261 18.78 14.59 -6.05
CA LEU A 261 17.51 15.34 -6.17
C LEU A 261 17.48 16.17 -7.45
N GLN A 262 18.55 16.93 -7.73
CA GLN A 262 18.67 17.73 -8.94
C GLN A 262 18.64 16.89 -10.22
N GLN A 263 19.36 15.77 -10.25
CA GLN A 263 19.41 14.85 -11.40
C GLN A 263 18.04 14.26 -11.73
N PHE A 264 17.24 13.95 -10.70
CA PHE A 264 15.86 13.46 -10.86
C PHE A 264 14.82 14.60 -10.95
N GLY A 265 15.25 15.86 -10.88
CA GLY A 265 14.38 17.02 -10.98
C GLY A 265 13.38 17.14 -9.82
N PHE A 266 13.81 16.86 -8.60
CA PHE A 266 13.08 17.15 -7.37
C PHE A 266 13.52 18.49 -6.80
N GLU A 267 12.56 19.37 -6.53
CA GLU A 267 12.76 20.66 -5.87
C GLU A 267 11.86 20.71 -4.62
N PRO A 268 12.42 20.50 -3.40
CA PRO A 268 11.63 20.46 -2.17
C PRO A 268 10.75 21.70 -2.01
N THR A 269 9.44 21.47 -1.91
CA THR A 269 8.48 22.57 -1.79
C THR A 269 8.46 23.07 -0.35
N PRO A 270 8.77 24.34 -0.07
CA PRO A 270 8.89 24.84 1.29
C PRO A 270 7.60 24.63 2.06
N TYR A 271 7.71 24.10 3.28
CA TYR A 271 6.55 23.85 4.12
C TYR A 271 6.02 25.18 4.69
N VAL A 272 4.85 25.61 4.22
CA VAL A 272 4.17 26.79 4.74
C VAL A 272 3.10 26.33 5.73
N VAL A 273 3.37 26.49 7.03
CA VAL A 273 2.33 26.38 8.06
C VAL A 273 1.34 27.52 7.83
N ALA A 274 0.09 27.18 7.49
CA ALA A 274 -0.96 28.17 7.36
C ALA A 274 -1.04 28.98 8.67
N ARG A 275 -0.74 30.30 8.60
CA ARG A 275 -0.88 31.20 9.74
C ARG A 275 -2.32 31.12 10.25
N GLU A 276 -2.45 30.90 11.55
CA GLU A 276 -3.72 30.91 12.26
C GLU A 276 -4.50 32.19 11.91
N PRO A 277 -5.79 32.10 11.56
CA PRO A 277 -6.58 33.28 11.24
C PRO A 277 -6.60 34.18 12.48
N ARG A 278 -6.00 35.37 12.37
CA ARG A 278 -6.12 36.41 13.40
C ARG A 278 -7.62 36.67 13.60
N ARG A 279 -8.16 36.13 14.69
CA ARG A 279 -9.49 36.50 15.17
C ARG A 279 -9.46 38.02 15.41
N ARG A 280 -10.30 38.74 14.67
CA ARG A 280 -10.69 40.12 14.98
C ARG A 280 -12.00 40.08 15.74
#